data_AF-A0A833XFB6-F1
#
_entry.id   AF-A0A833XFB6-F1
#
_cell.length_a   1.000
_cell.length_b   1.000
_cell.length_c   1.000
_cell.angle_alpha   90.00
_cell.angle_beta   90.00
_cell.angle_gamma   90.00
#
_symmetry.space_group_name_H-M   'P 1'
#
loop_
_entity.id
_entity.type
_entity.pdbx_description
1 polymer ?
#
loop_
_entity_poly.entity_id
_entity_poly.type
_entity_poly.pdbx_seq_one_letter_code
_entity_poly.pdbx_strand_id
1 'polypeptide(L)'
;MKIKAAIDARKESGSDIVIVARTDSRQAVSLDESLWRCRAFADAGADVLFIDALASKEEMKAFCEISPLVPKMANMLEGGGKTPILNPLELEDIGYKLVSYPLSLIGASIQAMQDSLAALRGGRIPPPRSMPSFEEIKEILGFNTYYKEEQRYATSTNQLSSQRVSSSRYSMQNSAQDDTKQRGRSPDDPIVEVITPYVYNNDGADGSRDPFSQIWSRTLRIKITGRDGFERLDVRIPAGFLEGITNIVPALGGVNIKALLDDAADEVGGKQLLDFIDTMGDRIQVFLE
;
A
#
# COMPACT_ATOMS: atom_id res chain seq x y z
N MET A 1 -8.92 -28.69 18.36
CA MET A 1 -9.33 -27.40 18.96
C MET A 1 -9.43 -26.26 17.93
N LYS A 2 -8.34 -25.87 17.24
CA LYS A 2 -8.35 -24.71 16.31
C LYS A 2 -9.38 -24.79 15.17
N ILE A 3 -9.47 -25.93 14.47
CA ILE A 3 -10.42 -26.11 13.36
C ILE A 3 -11.87 -25.98 13.83
N LYS A 4 -12.20 -26.65 14.95
CA LYS A 4 -13.55 -26.60 15.53
C LYS A 4 -13.94 -25.17 15.93
N ALA A 5 -13.03 -24.45 16.59
CA ALA A 5 -13.26 -23.06 16.97
C ALA A 5 -13.52 -22.14 15.75
N ALA A 6 -12.77 -22.31 14.65
CA ALA A 6 -12.99 -21.55 13.43
C ALA A 6 -14.36 -21.84 12.79
N ILE A 7 -14.78 -23.11 12.82
CA ILE A 7 -16.08 -23.54 12.29
C ILE A 7 -17.23 -22.98 13.13
N ASP A 8 -17.09 -23.02 14.45
CA ASP A 8 -18.12 -22.49 15.36
C ASP A 8 -18.24 -20.96 15.19
N ALA A 9 -17.13 -20.23 15.10
CA ALA A 9 -17.12 -18.79 14.82
C ALA A 9 -17.76 -18.42 13.46
N ARG A 10 -17.51 -19.23 12.41
CA ARG A 10 -18.19 -19.08 11.12
C ARG A 10 -19.71 -19.19 11.25
N LYS A 11 -20.18 -20.20 12.00
CA LYS A 11 -21.62 -20.43 12.21
C LYS A 11 -22.27 -19.31 13.00
N GLU A 12 -21.62 -18.85 14.06
CA GLU A 12 -22.09 -17.75 14.90
C GLU A 12 -22.23 -16.44 14.13
N SER A 13 -21.33 -16.19 13.17
CA SER A 13 -21.36 -14.99 12.31
C SER A 13 -22.30 -15.11 11.11
N GLY A 14 -22.80 -16.31 10.79
CA GLY A 14 -23.57 -16.55 9.55
C GLY A 14 -22.74 -16.36 8.27
N SER A 15 -21.42 -16.49 8.37
CA SER A 15 -20.50 -16.33 7.23
C SER A 15 -20.38 -17.61 6.40
N ASP A 16 -20.18 -17.46 5.09
CA ASP A 16 -19.88 -18.56 4.18
C ASP A 16 -18.36 -18.76 3.93
N ILE A 17 -17.51 -18.23 4.81
CA ILE A 17 -16.05 -18.35 4.66
C ILE A 17 -15.62 -19.83 4.62
N VAL A 18 -14.72 -20.17 3.70
CA VAL A 18 -14.18 -21.53 3.54
C VAL A 18 -13.03 -21.74 4.52
N ILE A 19 -13.10 -22.81 5.31
CA ILE A 19 -12.07 -23.19 6.29
C ILE A 19 -11.16 -24.25 5.69
N VAL A 20 -9.93 -23.83 5.34
CA VAL A 20 -8.87 -24.72 4.86
C VAL A 20 -8.03 -25.22 6.03
N ALA A 21 -8.07 -26.51 6.32
CA ALA A 21 -7.30 -27.13 7.39
C ALA A 21 -5.94 -27.64 6.88
N ARG A 22 -4.88 -26.95 7.30
CA ARG A 22 -3.49 -27.26 6.94
C ARG A 22 -2.77 -28.09 8.01
N THR A 23 -1.92 -29.03 7.60
CA THR A 23 -0.88 -29.60 8.45
C THR A 23 0.50 -29.62 7.78
N ASP A 24 1.51 -29.25 8.55
CA ASP A 24 2.94 -29.32 8.19
C ASP A 24 3.63 -30.56 8.80
N SER A 25 2.85 -31.50 9.33
CA SER A 25 3.37 -32.69 10.02
C SER A 25 4.14 -33.63 9.10
N ARG A 26 4.01 -33.50 7.77
CA ARG A 26 4.70 -34.38 6.82
C ARG A 26 6.21 -34.26 6.95
N GLN A 27 6.73 -33.04 7.04
CA GLN A 27 8.15 -32.81 7.27
C GLN A 27 8.54 -32.93 8.75
N ALA A 28 7.66 -32.48 9.65
CA ALA A 28 7.99 -32.41 11.07
C ALA A 28 7.92 -33.77 11.79
N VAL A 29 7.10 -34.71 11.29
CA VAL A 29 6.80 -35.98 11.96
C VAL A 29 6.82 -37.15 10.97
N SER A 30 5.75 -37.35 10.19
CA SER A 30 5.61 -38.46 9.24
C SER A 30 4.39 -38.27 8.34
N LEU A 31 4.30 -39.06 7.26
CA LEU A 31 3.11 -39.10 6.40
C LEU A 31 1.88 -39.63 7.16
N ASP A 32 2.03 -40.70 7.94
CA ASP A 32 0.92 -41.30 8.69
C ASP A 32 0.28 -40.30 9.67
N GLU A 33 1.11 -39.52 10.37
CA GLU A 33 0.64 -38.45 11.24
C GLU A 33 -0.15 -37.39 10.46
N SER A 34 0.32 -37.01 9.26
CA SER A 34 -0.39 -36.05 8.41
C SER A 34 -1.75 -36.57 7.95
N LEU A 35 -1.81 -37.83 7.52
CA LEU A 35 -3.07 -38.45 7.09
C LEU A 35 -4.05 -38.58 8.28
N TRP A 36 -3.56 -38.96 9.46
CA TRP A 36 -4.36 -39.01 10.68
C TRP A 36 -4.93 -37.63 11.05
N ARG A 37 -4.11 -36.58 11.03
CA ARG A 37 -4.56 -35.20 11.29
C ARG A 37 -5.61 -34.74 10.28
N CYS A 38 -5.43 -35.04 8.99
CA CYS A 38 -6.39 -34.68 7.96
C CYS A 38 -7.75 -35.37 8.15
N ARG A 39 -7.78 -36.65 8.58
CA ARG A 39 -9.03 -37.30 8.99
C ARG A 39 -9.69 -36.54 10.13
N ALA A 40 -8.93 -36.24 11.19
CA ALA A 40 -9.44 -35.50 12.34
C ALA A 40 -9.92 -34.07 11.99
N PHE A 41 -9.30 -33.41 11.01
CA PHE A 41 -9.74 -32.11 10.51
C PHE A 41 -11.05 -32.20 9.74
N ALA A 42 -11.22 -33.24 8.92
CA ALA A 42 -12.48 -33.52 8.24
C ALA A 42 -13.60 -33.80 9.25
N ASP A 43 -13.34 -34.65 10.26
CA ASP A 43 -14.31 -34.96 11.33
C ASP A 43 -14.69 -33.71 12.15
N ALA A 44 -13.75 -32.77 12.30
CA ALA A 44 -14.03 -31.48 12.94
C ALA A 44 -14.92 -30.57 12.08
N GLY A 45 -15.04 -30.84 10.78
CA GLY A 45 -15.89 -30.12 9.82
C GLY A 45 -15.15 -29.15 8.90
N ALA A 46 -13.84 -29.34 8.65
CA ALA A 46 -13.11 -28.52 7.69
C ALA A 46 -13.66 -28.71 6.27
N ASP A 47 -13.75 -27.61 5.49
CA ASP A 47 -14.30 -27.66 4.14
C ASP A 47 -13.24 -28.07 3.10
N VAL A 48 -11.97 -27.81 3.38
CA VAL A 48 -10.84 -28.17 2.51
C VAL A 48 -9.69 -28.70 3.37
N LEU A 49 -9.00 -29.73 2.89
CA LEU A 49 -7.81 -30.29 3.53
C LEU A 49 -6.55 -29.93 2.76
N PHE A 50 -5.45 -29.72 3.49
CA PHE A 50 -4.13 -29.43 2.92
C PHE A 50 -3.02 -30.07 3.76
N ILE A 51 -2.19 -30.92 3.14
CA ILE A 51 -0.91 -31.36 3.70
C ILE A 51 0.21 -30.64 2.95
N ASP A 52 1.06 -29.93 3.67
CA ASP A 52 2.22 -29.29 3.06
C ASP A 52 3.35 -30.31 2.81
N ALA A 53 4.12 -30.07 1.75
CA ALA A 53 5.35 -30.78 1.45
C ALA A 53 5.27 -32.33 1.34
N LEU A 54 4.20 -32.85 0.72
CA LEU A 54 4.15 -34.26 0.28
C LEU A 54 5.25 -34.53 -0.74
N ALA A 55 6.03 -35.60 -0.56
CA ALA A 55 7.29 -35.78 -1.26
C ALA A 55 7.17 -36.54 -2.59
N SER A 56 6.02 -37.13 -2.91
CA SER A 56 5.83 -37.90 -4.14
C SER A 56 4.37 -37.92 -4.61
N LYS A 57 4.15 -38.31 -5.88
CA LYS A 57 2.80 -38.50 -6.45
C LYS A 57 2.00 -39.56 -5.70
N GLU A 58 2.67 -40.56 -5.14
CA GLU A 58 2.05 -41.64 -4.35
C GLU A 58 1.52 -41.11 -3.03
N GLU A 59 2.28 -40.27 -2.34
CA GLU A 59 1.79 -39.61 -1.11
C GLU A 59 0.61 -38.68 -1.39
N MET A 60 0.67 -37.97 -2.53
CA MET A 60 -0.43 -37.11 -3.00
C MET A 60 -1.71 -37.91 -3.27
N LYS A 61 -1.60 -39.07 -3.92
CA LYS A 61 -2.74 -39.99 -4.13
C LYS A 61 -3.29 -40.50 -2.80
N ALA A 62 -2.42 -40.98 -1.92
CA ALA A 62 -2.81 -41.47 -0.59
C ALA A 62 -3.54 -40.38 0.21
N PHE A 63 -3.12 -39.13 0.12
CA PHE A 63 -3.83 -38.01 0.72
C PHE A 63 -5.21 -37.77 0.09
N CYS A 64 -5.34 -37.82 -1.23
CA CYS A 64 -6.62 -37.62 -1.91
C CYS A 64 -7.67 -38.70 -1.57
N GLU A 65 -7.21 -39.93 -1.26
CA GLU A 65 -8.06 -41.04 -0.81
C GLU A 65 -8.64 -40.82 0.61
N ILE A 66 -8.00 -40.00 1.44
CA ILE A 66 -8.52 -39.65 2.78
C ILE A 66 -9.73 -38.73 2.65
N SER A 67 -10.82 -39.07 3.34
CA SER A 67 -12.05 -38.26 3.38
C SER A 67 -12.45 -37.80 1.97
N PRO A 68 -12.79 -38.73 1.05
CA PRO A 68 -12.89 -38.45 -0.39
C PRO A 68 -13.91 -37.36 -0.75
N LEU A 69 -14.90 -37.14 0.12
CA LEU A 69 -15.92 -36.11 -0.04
C LEU A 69 -15.43 -34.69 0.30
N VAL A 70 -14.28 -34.56 0.97
CA VAL A 70 -13.69 -33.25 1.31
C VAL A 70 -12.65 -32.87 0.25
N PRO A 71 -12.78 -31.71 -0.41
CA PRO A 71 -11.81 -31.17 -1.36
C PRO A 71 -10.38 -31.09 -0.80
N LYS A 72 -9.39 -31.34 -1.67
CA LYS A 72 -7.97 -31.22 -1.35
C LYS A 72 -7.36 -30.04 -2.09
N MET A 73 -6.51 -29.32 -1.36
CA MET A 73 -5.70 -28.24 -1.90
C MET A 73 -4.25 -28.67 -2.04
N ALA A 74 -3.67 -28.40 -3.21
CA ALA A 74 -2.24 -28.51 -3.46
C ALA A 74 -1.57 -27.13 -3.39
N ASN A 75 -0.30 -27.11 -3.02
CA ASN A 75 0.51 -25.89 -3.03
C ASN A 75 1.76 -26.14 -3.89
N MET A 76 1.84 -25.46 -5.04
CA MET A 76 2.95 -25.59 -5.98
C MET A 76 3.97 -24.48 -5.70
N LEU A 77 5.10 -24.86 -5.10
CA LEU A 77 6.23 -23.95 -4.87
C LEU A 77 7.25 -24.09 -6.00
N GLU A 78 6.97 -23.48 -7.16
CA GLU A 78 7.90 -23.50 -8.30
C GLU A 78 9.20 -22.80 -7.91
N GLY A 79 10.27 -23.56 -7.64
CA GLY A 79 11.59 -23.01 -7.30
C GLY A 79 12.23 -23.50 -6.00
N GLY A 80 11.62 -24.44 -5.26
CA GLY A 80 12.34 -25.04 -4.11
C GLY A 80 11.54 -25.88 -3.13
N GLY A 81 10.25 -26.15 -3.39
CA GLY A 81 9.44 -27.02 -2.54
C GLY A 81 9.88 -28.49 -2.57
N LYS A 82 9.43 -29.26 -1.57
CA LYS A 82 9.57 -30.74 -1.59
C LYS A 82 8.56 -31.42 -2.51
N THR A 83 7.41 -30.79 -2.70
CA THR A 83 6.31 -31.33 -3.52
C THR A 83 6.70 -31.34 -4.99
N PRO A 84 6.52 -32.47 -5.70
CA PRO A 84 6.65 -32.51 -7.16
C PRO A 84 5.73 -31.47 -7.81
N ILE A 85 6.26 -30.67 -8.74
CA ILE A 85 5.49 -29.65 -9.44
C ILE A 85 4.67 -30.30 -10.54
N LEU A 86 3.35 -30.21 -10.44
CA LEU A 86 2.38 -30.77 -11.37
C LEU A 86 1.50 -29.67 -11.92
N ASN A 87 1.08 -29.81 -13.18
CA ASN A 87 0.11 -28.88 -13.76
C ASN A 87 -1.32 -29.16 -13.23
N PRO A 88 -2.29 -28.25 -13.43
CA PRO A 88 -3.65 -28.43 -12.94
C PRO A 88 -4.34 -29.73 -13.39
N LEU A 89 -4.09 -30.20 -14.61
CA LEU A 89 -4.69 -31.44 -15.14
C LEU A 89 -4.14 -32.66 -14.41
N GLU A 90 -2.82 -32.72 -14.21
CA GLU A 90 -2.20 -33.81 -13.43
C GLU A 90 -2.68 -33.82 -11.97
N LEU A 91 -2.93 -32.64 -11.38
CA LEU A 91 -3.47 -32.52 -10.02
C LEU A 91 -4.93 -32.98 -9.95
N GLU A 92 -5.73 -32.63 -10.95
CA GLU A 92 -7.12 -33.07 -11.07
C GLU A 92 -7.20 -34.60 -11.21
N ASP A 93 -6.34 -35.20 -12.04
CA ASP A 93 -6.25 -36.66 -12.24
C ASP A 93 -5.91 -37.40 -10.93
N ILE A 94 -5.14 -36.78 -10.03
CA ILE A 94 -4.83 -37.32 -8.70
C ILE A 94 -6.02 -37.16 -7.73
N GLY A 95 -6.87 -36.16 -7.94
CA GLY A 95 -8.06 -35.89 -7.13
C GLY A 95 -8.04 -34.58 -6.34
N TYR A 96 -7.11 -33.66 -6.63
CA TYR A 96 -7.15 -32.30 -6.05
C TYR A 96 -8.27 -31.47 -6.67
N LYS A 97 -8.72 -30.45 -5.93
CA LYS A 97 -9.77 -29.51 -6.37
C LYS A 97 -9.34 -28.05 -6.30
N LEU A 98 -8.26 -27.76 -5.57
CA LEU A 98 -7.67 -26.44 -5.47
C LEU A 98 -6.15 -26.54 -5.63
N VAL A 99 -5.55 -25.50 -6.20
CA VAL A 99 -4.09 -25.35 -6.29
C VAL A 99 -3.72 -23.89 -6.03
N SER A 100 -2.68 -23.67 -5.21
CA SER A 100 -2.04 -22.37 -5.04
C SER A 100 -0.66 -22.31 -5.66
N TYR A 101 -0.33 -21.14 -6.19
CA TYR A 101 0.95 -20.80 -6.81
C TYR A 101 1.55 -19.57 -6.12
N PRO A 102 2.03 -19.69 -4.86
CA PRO A 102 2.37 -18.52 -4.06
C PRO A 102 3.68 -17.83 -4.51
N LEU A 103 4.50 -18.48 -5.35
CA LEU A 103 5.79 -17.94 -5.79
C LEU A 103 5.79 -17.38 -7.21
N SER A 104 4.89 -17.80 -8.10
CA SER A 104 5.00 -17.48 -9.54
C SER A 104 4.93 -15.98 -9.81
N LEU A 105 3.96 -15.29 -9.20
CA LEU A 105 3.81 -13.84 -9.39
C LEU A 105 4.96 -13.08 -8.74
N ILE A 106 5.40 -13.47 -7.54
CA ILE A 106 6.53 -12.85 -6.85
C ILE A 106 7.81 -13.00 -7.67
N GLY A 107 8.09 -14.21 -8.17
CA GLY A 107 9.26 -14.48 -9.02
C GLY A 107 9.25 -13.66 -10.31
N ALA A 108 8.10 -13.61 -11.00
CA ALA A 108 7.93 -12.80 -12.20
C ALA A 108 8.15 -11.31 -11.91
N SER A 109 7.60 -10.79 -10.81
CA SER A 109 7.77 -9.39 -10.40
C SER A 109 9.23 -9.08 -10.05
N ILE A 110 9.92 -9.95 -9.30
CA ILE A 110 11.33 -9.76 -8.95
C ILE A 110 12.18 -9.62 -10.22
N GLN A 111 12.00 -10.53 -11.17
CA GLN A 111 12.75 -10.50 -12.43
C GLN A 111 12.49 -9.19 -13.20
N ALA A 112 11.22 -8.81 -13.38
CA ALA A 112 10.86 -7.60 -14.11
C ALA A 112 11.40 -6.32 -13.44
N MET A 113 11.36 -6.25 -12.11
CA MET A 113 11.93 -5.13 -11.35
C MET A 113 13.46 -5.08 -11.49
N GLN A 114 14.14 -6.22 -11.39
CA GLN A 114 15.60 -6.29 -11.55
C GLN A 114 16.05 -5.86 -12.96
N ASP A 115 15.37 -6.33 -14.00
CA ASP A 115 15.67 -5.96 -15.38
C ASP A 115 15.47 -4.45 -15.62
N SER A 116 14.41 -3.89 -15.05
CA SER A 116 14.12 -2.46 -15.13
C SER A 116 15.20 -1.63 -14.43
N LEU A 117 15.59 -2.02 -13.20
CA LEU A 117 16.65 -1.34 -12.45
C LEU A 117 18.01 -1.43 -13.16
N ALA A 118 18.33 -2.58 -13.76
CA ALA A 118 19.56 -2.76 -14.54
C ALA A 118 19.60 -1.86 -15.78
N ALA A 119 18.48 -1.72 -16.50
CA ALA A 119 18.36 -0.81 -17.64
C ALA A 119 18.56 0.65 -17.21
N LEU A 120 17.87 1.08 -16.15
CA LEU A 120 17.96 2.44 -15.61
C LEU A 120 19.38 2.77 -15.17
N ARG A 121 20.06 1.84 -14.47
CA ARG A 121 21.47 2.01 -14.05
C ARG A 121 22.40 2.20 -15.24
N GLY A 122 22.10 1.57 -16.37
CA GLY A 122 22.84 1.71 -17.63
C GLY A 122 22.44 2.91 -18.48
N GLY A 123 21.57 3.81 -17.99
CA GLY A 123 21.08 4.99 -18.73
C GLY A 123 20.08 4.66 -19.84
N ARG A 124 19.44 3.48 -19.79
CA ARG A 124 18.44 3.04 -20.78
C ARG A 124 17.05 3.10 -20.16
N ILE A 125 16.04 3.27 -21.02
CA ILE A 125 14.64 3.09 -20.65
C ILE A 125 14.35 1.58 -20.62
N PRO A 126 13.66 1.06 -19.59
CA PRO A 126 13.22 -0.34 -19.57
C PRO A 126 12.45 -0.71 -20.85
N PRO A 127 12.65 -1.90 -21.42
CA PRO A 127 12.08 -2.27 -22.71
C PRO A 127 10.54 -2.18 -22.70
N PRO A 128 9.90 -1.56 -23.72
CA PRO A 128 8.46 -1.31 -23.77
C PRO A 128 7.57 -2.56 -23.69
N ARG A 129 8.09 -3.74 -24.07
CA ARG A 129 7.33 -4.99 -24.02
C ARG A 129 6.94 -5.43 -22.59
N SER A 130 7.50 -4.79 -21.57
CA SER A 130 7.30 -5.17 -20.17
C SER A 130 6.47 -4.17 -19.37
N MET A 131 6.14 -2.99 -19.91
CA MET A 131 5.44 -1.96 -19.15
C MET A 131 4.12 -1.56 -19.80
N PRO A 132 3.00 -1.60 -19.05
CA PRO A 132 1.75 -0.98 -19.50
C PRO A 132 1.94 0.53 -19.65
N SER A 133 1.19 1.12 -20.58
CA SER A 133 1.04 2.56 -20.73
C SER A 133 0.44 3.18 -19.45
N PHE A 134 0.60 4.50 -19.29
CA PHE A 134 0.00 5.20 -18.16
C PHE A 134 -1.53 5.06 -18.12
N GLU A 135 -2.18 4.99 -19.29
CA GLU A 135 -3.63 4.77 -19.35
C GLU A 135 -4.02 3.37 -18.87
N GLU A 136 -3.31 2.33 -19.31
CA GLU A 136 -3.52 0.95 -18.85
C GLU A 136 -3.25 0.83 -17.35
N ILE A 137 -2.24 1.52 -16.80
CA ILE A 137 -1.98 1.55 -15.36
C ILE A 137 -3.19 2.13 -14.60
N LYS A 138 -3.73 3.28 -15.05
CA LYS A 138 -4.93 3.88 -14.44
C LYS A 138 -6.12 2.93 -14.47
N GLU A 139 -6.31 2.23 -15.59
CA GLU A 139 -7.37 1.24 -15.74
C GLU A 139 -7.19 0.07 -14.77
N ILE A 140 -6.00 -0.54 -14.72
CA ILE A 140 -5.66 -1.67 -13.82
C ILE A 140 -5.85 -1.28 -12.35
N LEU A 141 -5.45 -0.06 -11.97
CA LEU A 141 -5.59 0.46 -10.62
C LEU A 141 -7.01 0.93 -10.29
N GLY A 142 -7.94 0.89 -11.24
CA GLY A 142 -9.35 1.22 -11.01
C GLY A 142 -9.69 2.71 -10.99
N PHE A 143 -8.78 3.59 -11.45
CA PHE A 143 -9.01 5.04 -11.50
C PHE A 143 -10.24 5.38 -12.35
N ASN A 144 -10.41 4.69 -13.47
CA ASN A 144 -11.53 4.92 -14.37
C ASN A 144 -12.88 4.58 -13.71
N THR A 145 -12.92 3.59 -12.82
CA THR A 145 -14.12 3.25 -12.02
C THR A 145 -14.34 4.30 -10.95
N TYR A 146 -13.28 4.71 -10.25
CA TYR A 146 -13.33 5.77 -9.25
C TYR A 146 -13.90 7.09 -9.81
N TYR A 147 -13.40 7.56 -10.95
CA TYR A 147 -13.89 8.80 -11.57
C TYR A 147 -15.35 8.72 -12.02
N LYS A 148 -15.83 7.54 -12.45
CA LYS A 148 -17.25 7.33 -12.76
C LYS A 148 -18.11 7.41 -11.50
N GLU A 149 -17.62 6.89 -10.38
CA GLU A 149 -18.32 6.97 -9.10
C GLU A 149 -18.35 8.41 -8.59
N GLU A 150 -17.23 9.13 -8.66
CA GLU A 150 -17.11 10.55 -8.30
C GLU A 150 -18.16 11.41 -9.03
N GLN A 151 -18.36 11.18 -10.33
CA GLN A 151 -19.38 11.91 -11.12
C GLN A 151 -20.81 11.77 -10.55
N ARG A 152 -21.14 10.67 -9.85
CA ARG A 152 -22.46 10.51 -9.21
C ARG A 152 -22.66 11.44 -8.03
N TYR A 153 -21.56 11.84 -7.39
CA TYR A 153 -21.55 12.71 -6.22
C TYR A 153 -21.11 14.13 -6.54
N ALA A 154 -20.85 14.43 -7.82
CA ALA A 154 -20.53 15.77 -8.27
C ALA A 154 -21.72 16.71 -7.97
N THR A 155 -21.52 17.62 -7.02
CA THR A 155 -22.50 18.65 -6.70
C THR A 155 -22.43 19.74 -7.75
N SER A 156 -23.58 20.11 -8.31
CA SER A 156 -23.70 21.24 -9.22
C SER A 156 -23.42 22.55 -8.46
N THR A 157 -22.21 23.10 -8.57
CA THR A 157 -21.87 24.45 -8.07
C THR A 157 -22.52 25.57 -8.92
N ASN A 158 -23.62 25.30 -9.62
CA ASN A 158 -24.19 26.17 -10.65
C ASN A 158 -25.50 26.88 -10.23
N GLN A 159 -25.64 27.25 -8.95
CA GLN A 159 -26.74 28.12 -8.48
C GLN A 159 -26.34 29.24 -7.50
N LEU A 160 -25.06 29.57 -7.37
CA LEU A 160 -24.60 30.69 -6.55
C LEU A 160 -23.69 31.65 -7.33
N SER A 161 -24.13 32.10 -8.50
CA SER A 161 -23.44 33.20 -9.23
C SER A 161 -24.34 34.07 -10.10
N SER A 162 -25.68 33.95 -10.02
CA SER A 162 -26.60 34.82 -10.78
C SER A 162 -26.82 36.22 -10.18
N GLN A 163 -26.03 36.63 -9.18
CA GLN A 163 -26.03 38.01 -8.67
C GLN A 163 -24.61 38.53 -8.41
N ARG A 164 -23.76 38.58 -9.45
CA ARG A 164 -22.81 39.68 -9.57
C ARG A 164 -22.85 40.26 -10.97
N VAL A 165 -23.32 41.49 -11.00
CA VAL A 165 -23.61 42.35 -12.13
C VAL A 165 -22.33 42.71 -12.89
N SER A 166 -22.37 42.45 -14.20
CA SER A 166 -21.85 43.26 -15.32
C SER A 166 -20.45 43.88 -15.26
N SER A 167 -19.55 43.34 -16.08
CA SER A 167 -18.69 44.02 -17.08
C SER A 167 -17.47 43.11 -17.34
N SER A 168 -17.01 42.78 -18.55
CA SER A 168 -17.10 43.42 -19.86
C SER A 168 -17.16 42.34 -20.95
N ARG A 169 -17.73 42.71 -22.10
CA ARG A 169 -17.73 41.92 -23.34
C ARG A 169 -16.37 42.05 -24.01
N TYR A 170 -15.74 40.93 -24.39
CA TYR A 170 -14.98 40.85 -25.64
C TYR A 170 -15.08 39.42 -26.21
N SER A 171 -15.73 39.33 -27.36
CA SER A 171 -15.67 38.23 -28.31
C SER A 171 -14.43 38.37 -29.19
N MET A 172 -13.72 37.28 -29.48
CA MET A 172 -13.46 36.77 -30.85
C MET A 172 -12.21 35.88 -30.93
N GLN A 173 -12.43 34.69 -31.49
CA GLN A 173 -11.68 33.98 -32.55
C GLN A 173 -10.15 33.77 -32.47
N ASN A 174 -9.84 32.50 -32.72
CA ASN A 174 -8.56 31.91 -33.15
C ASN A 174 -7.71 32.78 -34.09
N SER A 175 -6.41 32.82 -33.83
CA SER A 175 -5.38 32.77 -34.87
C SER A 175 -4.04 32.30 -34.28
N ALA A 176 -3.33 31.50 -35.07
CA ALA A 176 -1.99 30.99 -34.79
C ALA A 176 -0.92 32.01 -35.22
N GLN A 177 0.15 32.17 -34.43
CA GLN A 177 1.56 32.21 -34.84
C GLN A 177 2.44 32.90 -33.78
N ASP A 178 3.50 32.17 -33.44
CA ASP A 178 4.90 32.55 -33.22
C ASP A 178 5.35 33.73 -32.33
N ASP A 179 6.46 33.42 -31.65
CA ASP A 179 7.56 34.26 -31.16
C ASP A 179 7.47 35.14 -29.87
N THR A 180 8.33 34.71 -28.94
CA THR A 180 9.24 35.42 -28.02
C THR A 180 8.80 36.58 -27.09
N LYS A 181 9.34 36.46 -25.86
CA LYS A 181 9.64 37.45 -24.81
C LYS A 181 8.55 37.84 -23.80
N GLN A 182 8.91 37.53 -22.54
CA GLN A 182 8.71 38.29 -21.30
C GLN A 182 7.32 38.85 -21.01
N ARG A 183 6.64 38.26 -20.02
CA ARG A 183 5.78 39.01 -19.10
C ARG A 183 5.66 38.29 -17.76
N GLY A 184 5.94 39.04 -16.69
CA GLY A 184 5.83 38.59 -15.30
C GLY A 184 4.42 38.12 -14.96
N ARG A 185 4.34 37.12 -14.09
CA ARG A 185 3.07 36.59 -13.59
C ARG A 185 2.66 37.31 -12.31
N SER A 186 1.39 37.74 -12.32
CA SER A 186 0.66 38.32 -11.19
C SER A 186 0.50 37.32 -10.03
N PRO A 187 0.31 37.82 -8.80
CA PRO A 187 0.13 37.02 -7.59
C PRO A 187 -1.33 36.63 -7.45
N ASP A 188 -1.65 35.35 -7.54
CA ASP A 188 -2.85 34.69 -6.98
C ASP A 188 -2.89 33.26 -7.53
N ASP A 189 -2.05 32.38 -6.97
CA ASP A 189 -2.29 30.94 -7.05
C ASP A 189 -2.81 30.47 -5.67
N PRO A 190 -3.93 29.72 -5.60
CA PRO A 190 -4.55 29.37 -4.34
C PRO A 190 -3.73 28.31 -3.59
N ILE A 191 -3.64 28.48 -2.27
CA ILE A 191 -3.07 27.52 -1.32
C ILE A 191 -3.87 26.21 -1.42
N VAL A 192 -3.20 25.12 -1.81
CA VAL A 192 -3.79 23.77 -1.85
C VAL A 192 -3.78 23.20 -0.44
N GLU A 193 -4.93 23.19 0.22
CA GLU A 193 -5.12 22.55 1.51
C GLU A 193 -5.32 21.03 1.29
N VAL A 194 -4.32 20.23 1.67
CA VAL A 194 -4.37 18.77 1.58
C VAL A 194 -5.04 18.23 2.84
N ILE A 195 -6.33 17.91 2.76
CA ILE A 195 -7.05 17.19 3.82
C ILE A 195 -6.70 15.70 3.70
N THR A 196 -6.13 15.10 4.74
CA THR A 196 -5.84 13.64 4.81
C THR A 196 -6.81 12.90 5.73
N PRO A 197 -7.10 11.61 5.47
CA PRO A 197 -8.12 10.84 6.18
C PRO A 197 -7.65 10.42 7.58
N TYR A 198 -8.62 10.22 8.48
CA TYR A 198 -8.43 9.79 9.87
C TYR A 198 -7.49 8.57 10.00
N VAL A 199 -6.49 8.72 10.88
CA VAL A 199 -5.53 7.70 11.30
C VAL A 199 -6.26 6.59 12.07
N TYR A 200 -6.04 5.34 11.68
CA TYR A 200 -6.46 4.15 12.45
C TYR A 200 -5.71 4.11 13.78
N ASN A 201 -6.42 4.28 14.90
CA ASN A 201 -5.89 3.90 16.21
C ASN A 201 -5.86 2.39 16.32
N ASN A 202 -4.67 1.84 16.54
CA ASN A 202 -4.46 0.43 16.82
C ASN A 202 -4.52 0.23 18.34
N ASP A 203 -5.72 0.07 18.91
CA ASP A 203 -5.89 -0.25 20.33
C ASP A 203 -5.80 -1.76 20.53
N GLY A 204 -4.57 -2.24 20.75
CA GLY A 204 -4.27 -3.53 21.38
C GLY A 204 -3.71 -3.28 22.79
N ALA A 205 -4.40 -3.80 23.79
CA ALA A 205 -4.12 -3.61 25.21
C ALA A 205 -2.69 -4.03 25.63
N ASP A 206 -1.90 -3.09 26.17
CA ASP A 206 -1.08 -3.31 27.37
C ASP A 206 -0.72 -1.98 28.05
N GLY A 207 -0.73 -1.98 29.38
CA GLY A 207 -0.70 -0.80 30.24
C GLY A 207 0.69 -0.24 30.53
N SER A 208 1.33 0.37 29.53
CA SER A 208 2.45 1.30 29.75
C SER A 208 2.16 2.62 29.04
N ARG A 209 2.06 3.71 29.81
CA ARG A 209 1.97 5.08 29.27
C ARG A 209 3.25 5.36 28.49
N ASP A 210 3.17 5.23 27.18
CA ASP A 210 4.25 5.59 26.28
C ASP A 210 4.30 7.13 26.18
N PRO A 211 5.40 7.80 26.57
CA PRO A 211 5.53 9.26 26.48
C PRO A 211 5.33 9.78 25.04
N PHE A 212 5.44 8.88 24.07
CA PHE A 212 5.33 9.18 22.65
C PHE A 212 3.91 9.50 22.18
N SER A 213 2.85 9.01 22.81
CA SER A 213 1.47 9.18 22.30
C SER A 213 1.04 10.64 22.12
N GLN A 214 1.65 11.57 22.87
CA GLN A 214 1.34 13.00 22.77
C GLN A 214 2.13 13.72 21.64
N ILE A 215 3.38 13.31 21.36
CA ILE A 215 4.22 13.97 20.34
C ILE A 215 3.71 13.69 18.93
N TRP A 216 3.24 12.47 18.65
CA TRP A 216 2.67 12.09 17.35
C TRP A 216 1.34 12.79 17.03
N SER A 217 0.75 13.50 18.01
CA SER A 217 -0.45 14.33 17.84
C SER A 217 -0.14 15.80 17.48
N ARG A 218 1.13 16.22 17.52
CA ARG A 218 1.57 17.59 17.24
C ARG A 218 1.88 17.81 15.76
N THR A 219 1.86 19.08 15.34
CA THR A 219 2.04 19.46 13.93
C THR A 219 3.36 20.20 13.76
N LEU A 220 4.16 19.77 12.78
CA LEU A 220 5.33 20.50 12.32
C LEU A 220 4.93 21.50 11.26
N ARG A 221 5.20 22.78 11.49
CA ARG A 221 5.07 23.83 10.47
C ARG A 221 6.44 24.15 9.90
N ILE A 222 6.59 24.05 8.59
CA ILE A 222 7.84 24.34 7.89
C ILE A 222 7.62 25.53 6.99
N LYS A 223 8.44 26.57 7.20
CA LYS A 223 8.42 27.80 6.44
C LYS A 223 9.74 28.00 5.71
N ILE A 224 9.69 28.26 4.41
CA ILE A 224 10.85 28.58 3.58
C ILE A 224 10.65 29.98 3.01
N THR A 225 11.59 30.87 3.30
CA THR A 225 11.62 32.23 2.75
C THR A 225 12.82 32.37 1.83
N GLY A 226 12.57 32.72 0.57
CA GLY A 226 13.61 32.95 -0.42
C GLY A 226 14.52 34.11 -0.03
N ARG A 227 15.73 34.12 -0.59
CA ARG A 227 16.71 35.23 -0.44
C ARG A 227 16.17 36.63 -0.81
N ASP A 228 15.09 36.66 -1.58
CA ASP A 228 14.35 37.85 -2.02
C ASP A 228 13.31 38.32 -0.98
N GLY A 229 13.20 37.63 0.15
CA GLY A 229 12.25 37.92 1.23
C GLY A 229 10.86 37.34 1.00
N PHE A 230 10.62 36.64 -0.12
CA PHE A 230 9.31 36.06 -0.43
C PHE A 230 9.16 34.67 0.18
N GLU A 231 7.98 34.39 0.75
CA GLU A 231 7.66 33.06 1.27
C GLU A 231 7.44 32.09 0.10
N ARG A 232 8.29 31.05 0.04
CA ARG A 232 8.25 30.02 -1.01
C ARG A 232 7.42 28.80 -0.59
N LEU A 233 7.33 28.55 0.72
CA LEU A 233 6.62 27.40 1.26
C LEU A 233 6.20 27.69 2.71
N ASP A 234 4.96 27.37 3.05
CA ASP A 234 4.46 27.28 4.42
C ASP A 234 3.51 26.09 4.51
N VAL A 235 3.98 25.00 5.13
CA VAL A 235 3.26 23.73 5.18
C VAL A 235 3.19 23.19 6.59
N ARG A 236 2.05 22.56 6.92
CA ARG A 236 1.82 21.86 8.18
C ARG A 236 1.77 20.36 7.95
N ILE A 237 2.61 19.62 8.67
CA ILE A 237 2.78 18.18 8.52
C ILE A 237 2.68 17.53 9.90
N PRO A 238 1.93 16.43 10.07
CA PRO A 238 1.93 15.69 11.33
C PRO A 238 3.37 15.28 11.70
N ALA A 239 3.76 15.45 12.96
CA ALA A 239 5.09 15.07 13.44
C ALA A 239 5.41 13.58 13.22
N GLY A 240 4.39 12.76 12.93
CA GLY A 240 4.56 11.36 12.58
C GLY A 240 5.01 11.02 11.17
N PHE A 241 5.13 12.01 10.29
CA PHE A 241 5.47 11.81 8.89
C PHE A 241 6.92 12.26 8.57
N LEU A 242 7.87 11.89 9.43
CA LEU A 242 9.26 12.37 9.33
C LEU A 242 10.06 11.73 8.18
N GLU A 243 9.79 10.47 7.83
CA GLU A 243 10.55 9.76 6.80
C GLU A 243 10.37 10.36 5.38
N GLY A 244 9.31 11.15 5.16
CA GLY A 244 9.03 11.79 3.87
C GLY A 244 9.46 13.25 3.76
N ILE A 245 9.92 13.88 4.84
CA ILE A 245 10.11 15.34 4.90
C ILE A 245 11.23 15.84 3.98
N THR A 246 12.25 15.01 3.73
CA THR A 246 13.38 15.32 2.84
C THR A 246 12.99 15.33 1.37
N ASN A 247 11.88 14.68 1.00
CA ASN A 247 11.31 14.76 -0.35
C ASN A 247 10.58 16.09 -0.57
N ILE A 248 10.10 16.72 0.50
CA ILE A 248 9.40 18.02 0.47
C ILE A 248 10.41 19.16 0.60
N VAL A 249 11.37 19.03 1.52
CA VAL A 249 12.43 20.01 1.77
C VAL A 249 13.79 19.32 1.79
N PRO A 250 14.47 19.20 0.64
CA PRO A 250 15.76 18.52 0.53
C PRO A 250 16.86 19.10 1.43
N ALA A 251 16.78 20.40 1.76
CA ALA A 251 17.71 21.10 2.65
C ALA A 251 17.64 20.64 4.12
N LEU A 252 16.61 19.88 4.51
CA LEU A 252 16.57 19.19 5.81
C LEU A 252 17.30 17.83 5.79
N GLY A 253 17.86 17.43 4.65
CA GLY A 253 18.67 16.23 4.52
C GLY A 253 19.89 16.26 5.42
N GLY A 254 19.93 15.34 6.40
CA GLY A 254 21.02 15.24 7.39
C GLY A 254 20.71 15.91 8.74
N VAL A 255 19.57 16.58 8.89
CA VAL A 255 19.12 17.11 10.19
C VAL A 255 18.37 16.02 10.96
N ASN A 256 18.80 15.72 12.18
CA ASN A 256 18.13 14.74 13.04
C ASN A 256 16.91 15.37 13.74
N ILE A 257 15.83 15.56 12.98
CA ILE A 257 14.58 16.16 13.46
C ILE A 257 13.97 15.36 14.61
N LYS A 258 14.18 14.03 14.62
CA LYS A 258 13.72 13.16 15.71
C LYS A 258 14.34 13.54 17.05
N ALA A 259 15.66 13.76 17.10
CA ALA A 259 16.33 14.19 18.33
C ALA A 259 15.85 15.58 18.81
N LEU A 260 15.56 16.49 17.87
CA LEU A 260 15.02 17.82 18.20
C LEU A 260 13.58 17.78 18.72
N LEU A 261 12.79 16.80 18.29
CA LEU A 261 11.46 16.51 18.83
C LEU A 261 11.54 15.88 20.21
N ASP A 262 12.49 14.97 20.43
CA ASP A 262 12.74 14.34 21.73
C ASP A 262 13.12 15.40 22.79
N ASP A 263 13.98 16.37 22.44
CA ASP A 263 14.35 17.50 23.31
C ASP A 263 13.19 18.49 23.57
N ALA A 264 12.16 18.50 22.73
CA ALA A 264 11.01 19.40 22.83
C ALA A 264 9.75 18.73 23.39
N ALA A 265 9.83 17.45 23.77
CA ALA A 265 8.71 16.63 24.22
C ALA A 265 7.99 17.20 25.46
N ASP A 266 8.74 17.78 26.40
CA ASP A 266 8.24 18.23 27.70
C ASP A 266 7.85 19.72 27.74
N GLU A 267 8.00 20.45 26.63
CA GLU A 267 7.72 21.89 26.57
C GLU A 267 6.28 22.19 26.11
N VAL A 268 5.54 22.91 26.96
CA VAL A 268 4.15 23.30 26.72
C VAL A 268 4.09 24.58 25.86
N GLY A 269 3.71 24.43 24.60
CA GLY A 269 3.53 25.54 23.65
C GLY A 269 4.29 25.33 22.33
N GLY A 270 4.05 26.20 21.36
CA GLY A 270 4.73 26.14 20.07
C GLY A 270 6.20 26.55 20.17
N LYS A 271 7.13 25.78 19.60
CA LYS A 271 8.59 26.00 19.68
C LYS A 271 9.21 26.05 18.30
N GLN A 272 10.10 27.01 18.05
CA GLN A 272 10.96 26.98 16.86
C GLN A 272 12.07 25.95 17.09
N LEU A 273 12.06 24.87 16.30
CA LEU A 273 13.05 23.79 16.36
C LEU A 273 14.31 24.14 15.57
N LEU A 274 14.15 24.79 14.41
CA LEU A 274 15.24 25.12 13.49
C LEU A 274 15.02 26.47 12.84
N ASP A 275 16.12 27.19 12.59
CA ASP A 275 16.15 28.42 11.78
C ASP A 275 17.56 28.61 11.24
N PHE A 276 17.73 28.36 9.95
CA PHE A 276 19.02 28.44 9.29
C PHE A 276 18.86 28.89 7.83
N ILE A 277 19.96 29.30 7.23
CA ILE A 277 20.01 29.66 5.81
C ILE A 277 20.69 28.50 5.08
N ASP A 278 20.03 27.98 4.05
CA ASP A 278 20.56 26.87 3.27
C ASP A 278 21.66 27.33 2.28
N THR A 279 22.27 26.37 1.58
CA THR A 279 23.34 26.66 0.62
C THR A 279 22.88 27.47 -0.59
N MET A 280 21.57 27.60 -0.82
CA MET A 280 20.97 28.38 -1.90
C MET A 280 20.61 29.81 -1.47
N GLY A 281 20.74 30.11 -0.17
CA GLY A 281 20.45 31.41 0.43
C GLY A 281 19.00 31.56 0.91
N ASP A 282 18.23 30.47 0.96
CA ASP A 282 16.85 30.47 1.46
C ASP A 282 16.86 30.24 2.97
N ARG A 283 16.05 30.99 3.71
CA ARG A 283 15.88 30.83 5.16
C ARG A 283 14.81 29.77 5.42
N ILE A 284 15.18 28.73 6.16
CA ILE A 284 14.31 27.60 6.50
C ILE A 284 14.05 27.64 8.00
N GLN A 285 12.77 27.68 8.36
CA GLN A 285 12.31 27.69 9.74
C GLN A 285 11.37 26.50 9.98
N VAL A 286 11.58 25.78 11.07
CA VAL A 286 10.73 24.64 11.48
C VAL A 286 10.18 24.93 12.86
N PHE A 287 8.87 24.85 13.00
CA PHE A 287 8.14 25.05 14.25
C PHE A 287 7.41 23.78 14.62
N LEU A 288 7.39 23.46 15.91
CA LEU A 288 6.51 22.48 16.50
C LEU A 288 5.31 23.24 17.08
N GLU A 289 4.12 23.00 16.55
CA GLU A 289 2.84 23.55 17.04
C GLU A 289 2.09 22.44 17.80
#